data_AF-A0AAV5FSI6-F1
#
_entry.id   AF-A0AAV5FSI6-F1
#
_cell.length_a   1.000
_cell.length_b   1.000
_cell.length_c   1.000
_cell.angle_alpha   90.00
_cell.angle_beta   90.00
_cell.angle_gamma   90.00
#
_symmetry.space_group_name_H-M   'P 1'
#
loop_
_entity.id
_entity.type
_entity.pdbx_description
1 polymer ?
#
loop_
_entity_poly.entity_id
_entity_poly.type
_entity_poly.pdbx_seq_one_letter_code
_entity_poly.pdbx_strand_id
1 'polypeptide(L)'
;MDFAAIEVDPGVAWYLYPRLGYLPYVQVTKETAIASFKRLLGALNMHLASKTFLVGDSVTLADIVMTCNLYHGFTHILTKSFTSEFPHVERYFWTMVNQPNFKKVIGDVQQAVSVPPVPKKTTPAKEPKAKDVKKKAPKAAPKPKEVEALVEEEAPKPKPKNPLDLLPPSKMILDEWKRLY
;
A
#
# COMPACT_ATOMS: atom_id res chain seq x y z
N MET A 1 -2.76 -14.57 5.54
CA MET A 1 -3.08 -14.12 4.18
C MET A 1 -4.59 -13.98 4.11
N ASP A 2 -5.11 -12.75 4.09
CA ASP A 2 -6.54 -12.44 4.19
C ASP A 2 -7.12 -11.90 2.87
N PHE A 3 -8.43 -12.12 2.66
CA PHE A 3 -9.13 -11.79 1.40
C PHE A 3 -9.10 -10.28 1.08
N ALA A 4 -9.18 -9.42 2.10
CA ALA A 4 -9.21 -7.98 1.90
C ALA A 4 -7.89 -7.45 1.30
N ALA A 5 -6.75 -7.90 1.82
CA ALA A 5 -5.44 -7.44 1.39
C ALA A 5 -4.99 -7.97 0.01
N ILE A 6 -5.44 -9.17 -0.39
CA ILE A 6 -4.94 -9.83 -1.61
C ILE A 6 -5.87 -9.61 -2.80
N GLU A 7 -7.17 -9.52 -2.55
CA GLU A 7 -8.16 -9.45 -3.63
C GLU A 7 -8.74 -8.05 -3.78
N VAL A 8 -9.14 -7.43 -2.66
CA VAL A 8 -9.84 -6.13 -2.68
C VAL A 8 -8.86 -4.99 -2.89
N ASP A 9 -7.82 -4.90 -2.07
CA ASP A 9 -6.85 -3.79 -2.12
C ASP A 9 -6.13 -3.69 -3.48
N PRO A 10 -5.61 -4.78 -4.08
CA PRO A 10 -5.01 -4.70 -5.41
C PRO A 10 -6.01 -4.34 -6.50
N GLY A 11 -7.26 -4.79 -6.39
CA GLY A 11 -8.34 -4.43 -7.31
C GLY A 11 -8.61 -2.92 -7.32
N VAL A 12 -8.65 -2.30 -6.13
CA VAL A 12 -8.78 -0.85 -5.98
C VAL A 12 -7.53 -0.13 -6.46
N ALA A 13 -6.34 -0.59 -6.05
CA ALA A 13 -5.05 0.03 -6.39
C ALA A 13 -4.80 0.05 -7.90
N TRP A 14 -4.97 -1.08 -8.60
CA TRP A 14 -4.78 -1.16 -10.06
C TRP A 14 -5.78 -0.32 -10.85
N TYR A 15 -6.95 -0.03 -10.28
CA TYR A 15 -7.92 0.84 -10.92
C TYR A 15 -7.68 2.33 -10.60
N LEU A 16 -7.34 2.66 -9.35
CA LEU A 16 -7.19 4.04 -8.88
C LEU A 16 -5.81 4.64 -9.17
N TYR A 17 -4.72 3.92 -8.87
CA TYR A 17 -3.37 4.48 -8.91
C TYR A 17 -2.92 4.98 -10.29
N PRO A 18 -3.27 4.32 -11.41
CA PRO A 18 -2.97 4.87 -12.74
C PRO A 18 -3.68 6.20 -13.03
N ARG A 19 -4.83 6.44 -12.39
CA ARG A 19 -5.61 7.69 -12.53
C ARG A 19 -5.12 8.80 -11.60
N LEU A 20 -4.46 8.45 -10.50
CA LEU A 20 -3.76 9.38 -9.64
C LEU A 20 -2.35 9.72 -10.13
N GLY A 21 -1.86 9.03 -11.18
CA GLY A 21 -0.53 9.24 -11.75
C GLY A 21 0.59 8.49 -11.03
N TYR A 22 0.28 7.62 -10.07
CA TYR A 22 1.27 6.81 -9.37
C TYR A 22 1.78 5.62 -10.19
N LEU A 23 0.97 5.14 -11.14
CA LEU A 23 1.30 4.04 -12.03
C LEU A 23 1.02 4.40 -13.51
N PRO A 24 1.69 3.76 -14.47
CA PRO A 24 1.40 3.97 -15.88
C PRO A 24 -0.02 3.47 -16.23
N TYR A 25 -0.78 4.27 -16.96
CA TYR A 25 -2.07 3.87 -17.48
C TYR A 25 -1.92 2.94 -18.70
N VAL A 26 -2.30 1.68 -18.53
CA VAL A 26 -2.37 0.68 -19.60
C VAL A 26 -3.81 0.17 -19.69
N GLN A 27 -4.46 0.38 -20.83
CA GLN A 27 -5.90 0.08 -21.02
C GLN A 27 -6.22 -1.40 -20.76
N VAL A 28 -5.42 -2.31 -21.32
CA VAL A 28 -5.62 -3.76 -21.18
C VAL A 28 -5.53 -4.18 -19.71
N THR A 29 -4.49 -3.76 -19.00
CA THR A 29 -4.30 -4.07 -17.57
C THR A 29 -5.45 -3.55 -16.72
N LYS A 30 -5.95 -2.34 -17.03
CA LYS A 30 -7.13 -1.79 -16.35
C LYS A 30 -8.37 -2.64 -16.57
N GLU A 31 -8.68 -3.04 -17.80
CA GLU A 31 -9.88 -3.83 -18.10
C GLU A 31 -9.83 -5.18 -17.38
N THR A 32 -8.67 -5.85 -17.38
CA THR A 32 -8.45 -7.08 -16.61
C THR A 32 -8.62 -6.85 -15.10
N ALA A 33 -8.08 -5.76 -14.57
CA ALA A 33 -8.22 -5.41 -13.15
C ALA A 33 -9.67 -5.14 -12.77
N ILE A 34 -10.43 -4.38 -13.58
CA ILE A 34 -11.85 -4.11 -13.35
C ILE A 34 -12.67 -5.40 -13.41
N ALA A 35 -12.43 -6.26 -14.40
CA ALA A 35 -13.14 -7.54 -14.52
C ALA A 35 -12.87 -8.45 -13.31
N SER A 36 -11.61 -8.53 -12.88
CA SER A 36 -11.22 -9.30 -11.69
C SER A 36 -11.86 -8.72 -10.44
N PHE A 37 -11.85 -7.40 -10.28
CA PHE A 37 -12.46 -6.72 -9.14
C PHE A 37 -13.98 -6.90 -9.09
N LYS A 38 -14.66 -6.82 -10.24
CA LYS A 38 -16.10 -7.12 -10.33
C LYS A 38 -16.43 -8.56 -9.93
N ARG A 39 -15.62 -9.54 -10.33
CA ARG A 39 -15.79 -10.94 -9.93
C ARG A 39 -15.70 -11.10 -8.40
N LEU A 40 -14.73 -10.41 -7.79
CA LEU A 40 -14.51 -10.43 -6.35
C LEU A 40 -15.66 -9.78 -5.57
N LEU A 41 -16.12 -8.62 -6.04
CA LEU A 41 -17.31 -7.96 -5.48
C LEU A 41 -18.57 -8.81 -5.68
N GLY A 42 -18.67 -9.57 -6.77
CA GLY A 42 -19.74 -10.53 -6.99
C GLY A 42 -19.77 -11.62 -5.91
N ALA A 43 -18.62 -12.22 -5.60
CA ALA A 43 -18.50 -13.21 -4.53
C ALA A 43 -18.85 -12.61 -3.15
N LEU A 44 -18.36 -11.40 -2.87
CA LEU A 44 -18.68 -10.69 -1.63
C LEU A 44 -20.17 -10.36 -1.53
N ASN A 45 -20.79 -9.93 -2.63
CA ASN A 45 -22.21 -9.62 -2.71
C ASN A 45 -23.08 -10.85 -2.43
N MET A 46 -22.69 -12.02 -2.95
CA MET A 46 -23.36 -13.29 -2.64
C MET A 46 -23.23 -13.66 -1.16
N HIS A 47 -22.04 -13.49 -0.57
CA HIS A 47 -21.83 -13.79 0.86
C HIS A 47 -22.67 -12.90 1.77
N LEU A 48 -22.80 -11.61 1.43
CA LEU A 48 -23.57 -10.61 2.16
C LEU A 48 -25.07 -10.66 1.87
N ALA A 49 -25.54 -11.48 0.92
CA ALA A 49 -26.97 -11.53 0.58
C ALA A 49 -27.85 -11.85 1.81
N SER A 50 -27.42 -12.80 2.65
CA SER A 50 -28.11 -13.22 3.87
C SER A 50 -27.44 -12.78 5.17
N LYS A 51 -26.37 -11.97 5.11
CA LYS A 51 -25.60 -11.57 6.29
C LYS A 51 -25.49 -10.05 6.41
N THR A 52 -25.63 -9.55 7.62
CA THR A 52 -25.43 -8.13 7.93
C THR A 52 -23.95 -7.78 8.00
N PHE A 53 -23.16 -8.62 8.66
CA PHE A 53 -21.71 -8.51 8.82
C PHE A 53 -20.99 -9.69 8.17
N LEU A 54 -19.68 -9.62 8.02
CA LEU A 54 -18.89 -10.65 7.36
C LEU A 54 -18.84 -11.95 8.17
N VAL A 55 -18.79 -11.85 9.50
CA VAL A 55 -18.66 -12.99 10.41
C VAL A 55 -19.59 -12.82 11.61
N GLY A 56 -20.54 -13.75 11.77
CA GLY A 56 -21.51 -13.73 12.87
C GLY A 56 -22.49 -12.55 12.79
N ASP A 57 -23.01 -12.15 13.95
CA ASP A 57 -24.10 -11.17 14.07
C ASP A 57 -23.67 -9.81 14.66
N SER A 58 -22.36 -9.59 14.81
CA SER A 58 -21.80 -8.35 15.35
C SER A 58 -20.59 -7.89 14.55
N VAL A 59 -20.27 -6.60 14.61
CA VAL A 59 -19.09 -6.03 13.94
C VAL A 59 -17.83 -6.69 14.48
N THR A 60 -17.04 -7.25 13.58
CA THR A 60 -15.74 -7.86 13.88
C THR A 60 -14.60 -7.07 13.25
N LEU A 61 -13.36 -7.47 13.56
CA LEU A 61 -12.18 -6.92 12.89
C LEU A 61 -12.21 -7.14 11.37
N ALA A 62 -12.81 -8.24 10.90
CA ALA A 62 -12.95 -8.51 9.47
C ALA A 62 -13.76 -7.40 8.79
N ASP A 63 -14.85 -6.95 9.42
CA ASP A 63 -15.70 -5.88 8.90
C ASP A 63 -14.96 -4.54 8.84
N ILE A 64 -14.14 -4.28 9.85
CA ILE A 64 -13.36 -3.06 9.94
C ILE A 64 -12.32 -2.99 8.81
N VAL A 65 -11.53 -4.05 8.66
CA VAL A 65 -10.49 -4.14 7.63
C VAL A 65 -11.13 -4.08 6.23
N MET A 66 -12.24 -4.78 6.01
CA MET A 66 -12.94 -4.75 4.72
C MET A 66 -13.46 -3.36 4.38
N THR A 67 -14.09 -2.68 5.34
CA THR A 67 -14.62 -1.33 5.14
C THR A 67 -13.52 -0.33 4.81
N CYS A 68 -12.37 -0.40 5.48
CA CYS A 68 -11.23 0.47 5.19
C CYS A 68 -10.67 0.29 3.77
N ASN A 69 -10.59 -0.96 3.28
CA ASN A 69 -10.16 -1.24 1.91
C ASN A 69 -11.19 -0.77 0.88
N LEU A 70 -12.48 -1.02 1.14
CA LEU A 70 -13.56 -0.57 0.25
C LEU A 70 -13.72 0.95 0.23
N TYR A 71 -13.37 1.65 1.32
CA TYR A 71 -13.52 3.10 1.45
C TYR A 71 -12.87 3.85 0.28
N HIS A 72 -11.63 3.51 -0.07
CA HIS A 72 -10.89 4.14 -1.17
C HIS A 72 -11.58 3.88 -2.52
N GLY A 73 -12.20 2.71 -2.67
CA GLY A 73 -13.05 2.41 -3.81
C GLY A 73 -14.27 3.33 -3.87
N PHE A 74 -15.06 3.36 -2.80
CA PHE A 74 -16.31 4.11 -2.73
C PHE A 74 -16.13 5.62 -2.89
N THR A 75 -15.06 6.20 -2.36
CA THR A 75 -14.83 7.65 -2.45
C THR A 75 -14.26 8.11 -3.79
N HIS A 76 -13.56 7.24 -4.52
CA HIS A 76 -12.83 7.66 -5.73
C HIS A 76 -13.28 7.01 -7.03
N ILE A 77 -13.68 5.73 -7.05
CA ILE A 77 -13.82 4.98 -8.32
C ILE A 77 -15.16 4.23 -8.46
N LEU A 78 -15.84 3.92 -7.37
CA LEU A 78 -17.10 3.17 -7.40
C LEU A 78 -18.28 4.12 -7.47
N THR A 79 -18.61 4.53 -8.70
CA THR A 79 -19.81 5.32 -8.98
C THR A 79 -21.09 4.56 -8.68
N LYS A 80 -22.20 5.27 -8.52
CA LYS A 80 -23.51 4.64 -8.26
C LYS A 80 -23.91 3.60 -9.30
N SER A 81 -23.58 3.85 -10.57
CA SER A 81 -23.78 2.89 -11.67
C SER A 81 -22.94 1.61 -11.54
N PHE A 82 -21.77 1.69 -10.91
CA PHE A 82 -20.94 0.53 -10.65
C PHE A 82 -21.45 -0.26 -9.45
N THR A 83 -21.82 0.43 -8.36
CA THR A 83 -22.28 -0.23 -7.13
C THR A 83 -23.68 -0.82 -7.25
N SER A 84 -24.50 -0.35 -8.19
CA SER A 84 -25.81 -0.95 -8.46
C SER A 84 -25.74 -2.42 -8.91
N GLU A 85 -24.59 -2.88 -9.43
CA GLU A 85 -24.35 -4.30 -9.74
C GLU A 85 -24.16 -5.15 -8.47
N PHE A 86 -23.85 -4.53 -7.32
CA PHE A 86 -23.50 -5.18 -6.06
C PHE A 86 -24.27 -4.59 -4.86
N PRO A 87 -25.62 -4.72 -4.83
CA PRO A 87 -26.47 -4.02 -3.85
C PRO A 87 -26.20 -4.41 -2.40
N HIS A 88 -25.82 -5.65 -2.12
CA HIS A 88 -25.52 -6.11 -0.75
C HIS A 88 -24.18 -5.60 -0.24
N VAL A 89 -23.19 -5.44 -1.14
CA VAL A 89 -21.93 -4.76 -0.81
C VAL A 89 -22.17 -3.30 -0.51
N GLU A 90 -22.98 -2.63 -1.33
CA GLU A 90 -23.34 -1.23 -1.09
C GLU A 90 -24.06 -1.05 0.25
N ARG A 91 -25.09 -1.87 0.53
CA ARG A 91 -25.79 -1.88 1.82
C ARG A 91 -24.79 -2.05 2.97
N TYR A 92 -23.95 -3.09 2.90
CA TYR A 92 -22.94 -3.38 3.93
C TYR A 92 -22.00 -2.20 4.19
N PHE A 93 -21.45 -1.60 3.12
CA PHE A 93 -20.53 -0.47 3.25
C PHE A 93 -21.19 0.70 3.97
N TRP A 94 -22.41 1.08 3.57
CA TRP A 94 -23.16 2.16 4.22
C TRP A 94 -23.54 1.83 5.66
N THR A 95 -23.89 0.58 5.96
CA THR A 95 -24.12 0.14 7.35
C THR A 95 -22.87 0.32 8.21
N MET A 96 -21.68 0.04 7.66
CA MET A 96 -20.42 0.12 8.39
C MET A 96 -19.94 1.56 8.60
N VAL A 97 -19.86 2.38 7.54
CA VAL A 97 -19.35 3.75 7.67
C VAL A 97 -20.28 4.65 8.50
N ASN A 98 -21.56 4.29 8.61
CA ASN A 98 -22.51 5.05 9.43
C ASN A 98 -22.50 4.66 10.92
N GLN A 99 -21.74 3.64 11.33
CA GLN A 99 -21.57 3.33 12.75
C GLN A 99 -20.92 4.51 13.49
N PRO A 100 -21.30 4.80 14.74
CA PRO A 100 -20.76 5.95 15.49
C PRO A 100 -19.23 5.96 15.58
N ASN A 101 -18.62 4.78 15.78
CA ASN A 101 -17.16 4.64 15.86
C ASN A 101 -16.48 4.92 14.51
N PHE A 102 -17.11 4.54 13.39
CA PHE A 102 -16.60 4.83 12.05
C PHE A 102 -16.71 6.31 11.72
N LYS A 103 -17.89 6.90 11.94
CA LYS A 103 -18.10 8.34 11.71
C LYS A 103 -17.15 9.21 12.51
N LYS A 104 -16.83 8.81 13.75
CA LYS A 104 -15.87 9.54 14.59
C LYS A 104 -14.46 9.59 14.00
N VAL A 105 -14.04 8.56 13.25
CA VAL A 105 -12.67 8.44 12.73
C VAL A 105 -12.58 8.90 11.27
N ILE A 106 -13.49 8.46 10.42
CA ILE A 106 -13.45 8.72 8.96
C ILE A 106 -14.23 10.00 8.60
N GLY A 107 -15.20 10.40 9.42
CA GLY A 107 -16.12 11.49 9.11
C GLY A 107 -17.25 11.07 8.17
N ASP A 108 -17.85 12.07 7.51
CA ASP A 108 -18.91 11.84 6.54
C ASP A 108 -18.34 11.35 5.20
N VAL A 109 -18.78 10.17 4.79
CA VAL A 109 -18.34 9.53 3.55
C VAL A 109 -19.29 9.87 2.41
N GLN A 110 -18.72 10.31 1.29
CA GLN A 110 -19.46 10.55 0.04
C GLN A 110 -19.00 9.56 -1.02
N GLN A 111 -19.96 9.06 -1.80
CA GLN A 111 -19.66 8.17 -2.91
C GLN A 111 -19.12 8.94 -4.11
N ALA A 112 -18.23 8.31 -4.88
CA ALA A 112 -17.68 8.85 -6.12
C ALA A 112 -18.81 9.18 -7.11
N VAL A 113 -18.89 10.45 -7.52
CA VAL A 113 -19.83 10.89 -8.56
C VAL A 113 -19.33 10.48 -9.94
N SER A 114 -18.01 10.61 -10.15
CA SER A 114 -17.34 10.26 -11.39
C SER A 114 -15.97 9.66 -11.09
N VAL A 115 -15.46 8.87 -12.04
CA VAL A 115 -14.14 8.27 -11.93
C VAL A 115 -13.08 9.31 -12.36
N PRO A 116 -12.00 9.52 -11.57
CA PRO A 116 -10.96 10.49 -11.88
C PRO A 116 -10.41 10.32 -13.31
N PRO A 117 -10.26 11.40 -14.09
CA PRO A 117 -9.73 11.32 -15.44
C PRO A 117 -8.27 10.85 -15.41
N VAL A 118 -7.83 10.19 -16.48
CA VAL A 118 -6.43 9.77 -16.60
C VAL A 118 -5.57 11.01 -16.84
N PRO A 119 -4.50 11.23 -16.06
CA PRO A 119 -3.61 12.36 -16.28
C PRO A 119 -2.95 12.21 -17.67
N LYS A 120 -3.10 13.24 -18.50
CA LYS A 120 -2.36 13.34 -19.75
C LYS A 120 -0.89 13.53 -19.37
N LYS A 121 -0.02 12.59 -19.74
CA LYS A 121 1.42 12.66 -19.48
C LYS A 121 1.97 14.04 -19.89
N THR A 122 2.27 14.91 -18.93
CA THR A 122 3.38 15.85 -19.10
C THR A 122 4.63 14.99 -18.99
N THR A 123 5.37 14.89 -20.08
CA THR A 123 6.68 14.25 -20.11
C THR A 123 7.54 14.74 -18.95
N PRO A 124 8.05 13.86 -18.07
CA PRO A 124 9.15 14.22 -17.20
C PRO A 124 10.33 14.60 -18.09
N ALA A 125 10.91 15.78 -17.89
CA ALA A 125 12.18 16.15 -18.46
C ALA A 125 13.19 15.02 -18.19
N LYS A 126 13.90 14.57 -19.23
CA LYS A 126 15.01 13.62 -19.11
C LYS A 126 16.00 14.14 -18.08
N GLU A 127 16.02 13.55 -16.89
CA GLU A 127 17.22 13.58 -16.07
C GLU A 127 18.27 12.67 -16.71
N PRO A 128 19.52 13.15 -16.87
CA PRO A 128 20.57 12.42 -17.56
C PRO A 128 20.99 11.19 -16.74
N LYS A 129 21.02 10.04 -17.41
CA LYS A 129 21.52 8.76 -16.89
C LYS A 129 22.90 8.95 -16.23
N ALA A 130 22.93 8.81 -14.90
CA ALA A 130 24.16 8.56 -14.17
C ALA A 130 24.66 7.15 -14.53
N LYS A 131 25.96 7.07 -14.79
CA LYS A 131 26.72 5.91 -15.26
C LYS A 131 26.56 4.72 -14.29
N ASP A 132 25.99 3.63 -14.80
CA ASP A 132 25.92 2.35 -14.11
C ASP A 132 27.31 1.74 -13.96
N VAL A 133 27.69 1.56 -12.70
CA VAL A 133 28.94 0.96 -12.26
C VAL A 133 28.82 -0.56 -12.36
N LYS A 134 29.71 -1.12 -13.17
CA LYS A 134 30.13 -2.52 -13.29
C LYS A 134 29.99 -3.30 -11.96
N LYS A 135 28.96 -4.14 -11.84
CA LYS A 135 28.78 -5.11 -10.75
C LYS A 135 29.13 -6.51 -11.29
N LYS A 136 30.37 -6.98 -11.05
CA LYS A 136 30.73 -8.41 -11.17
C LYS A 136 30.79 -8.99 -9.75
N ALA A 137 29.93 -9.95 -9.45
CA ALA A 137 30.01 -10.80 -8.28
C ALA A 137 31.07 -11.91 -8.48
N PRO A 138 31.83 -12.30 -7.44
CA PRO A 138 32.88 -13.33 -7.54
C PRO A 138 32.31 -14.74 -7.29
N LYS A 139 32.75 -15.71 -8.09
CA LYS A 139 32.61 -17.15 -7.83
C LYS A 139 33.95 -17.69 -7.31
N ALA A 140 33.88 -18.48 -6.25
CA ALA A 140 35.01 -19.02 -5.50
C ALA A 140 35.69 -20.23 -6.20
N ALA A 141 37.04 -20.23 -6.11
CA ALA A 141 38.01 -21.33 -5.88
C ALA A 141 38.02 -22.59 -6.80
N PRO A 142 39.20 -23.20 -7.10
CA PRO A 142 40.34 -23.39 -6.17
C PRO A 142 41.78 -23.11 -6.70
N LYS A 143 42.68 -23.02 -5.70
CA LYS A 143 44.16 -22.91 -5.62
C LYS A 143 44.96 -23.91 -6.51
N PRO A 144 46.29 -23.73 -6.78
CA PRO A 144 47.35 -23.57 -5.75
C PRO A 144 48.65 -22.76 -6.06
N LYS A 145 49.31 -22.28 -4.97
CA LYS A 145 50.75 -21.90 -4.70
C LYS A 145 51.36 -20.82 -5.62
N GLU A 146 52.22 -19.86 -5.26
CA GLU A 146 53.25 -19.54 -4.24
C GLU A 146 53.56 -18.02 -4.53
N VAL A 147 53.78 -17.05 -3.63
CA VAL A 147 55.07 -16.60 -3.02
C VAL A 147 54.79 -15.23 -2.34
N GLU A 148 55.20 -15.13 -1.07
CA GLU A 148 55.74 -14.01 -0.25
C GLU A 148 55.40 -12.50 -0.41
N ALA A 149 55.08 -11.91 0.76
CA ALA A 149 55.65 -10.70 1.39
C ALA A 149 54.98 -9.29 1.28
N LEU A 150 54.98 -8.60 2.45
CA LEU A 150 54.80 -7.16 2.78
C LEU A 150 53.33 -6.68 2.93
N VAL A 151 52.74 -6.47 4.12
CA VAL A 151 52.99 -5.54 5.27
C VAL A 151 52.68 -4.06 4.96
N GLU A 152 52.01 -3.40 5.94
CA GLU A 152 51.56 -1.98 6.06
C GLU A 152 50.21 -1.64 5.40
N GLU A 153 49.10 -1.41 6.11
CA GLU A 153 48.79 -0.49 7.23
C GLU A 153 48.96 0.99 6.87
N GLU A 154 47.87 1.66 6.48
CA GLU A 154 47.78 3.12 6.60
C GLU A 154 46.33 3.58 6.86
N ALA A 155 46.20 4.44 7.88
CA ALA A 155 44.98 4.88 8.54
C ALA A 155 44.10 5.85 7.70
N PRO A 156 42.78 5.95 7.98
CA PRO A 156 41.88 6.81 7.23
C PRO A 156 41.86 8.28 7.71
N LYS A 157 41.88 9.23 6.76
CA LYS A 157 41.68 10.68 6.95
C LYS A 157 40.30 11.02 7.56
N PRO A 158 40.18 12.13 8.32
CA PRO A 158 39.01 12.42 9.17
C PRO A 158 37.75 12.78 8.36
N LYS A 159 36.61 12.20 8.75
CA LYS A 159 35.29 12.40 8.13
C LYS A 159 34.70 13.77 8.53
N PRO A 160 34.01 14.47 7.62
CA PRO A 160 33.30 15.72 7.91
C PRO A 160 32.19 15.50 8.95
N LYS A 161 32.00 16.46 9.85
CA LYS A 161 31.03 16.41 10.97
C LYS A 161 29.65 16.03 10.47
N ASN A 162 29.04 15.03 11.13
CA ASN A 162 27.76 14.47 10.73
C ASN A 162 26.61 15.39 11.22
N PRO A 163 25.61 15.71 10.37
CA PRO A 163 24.48 16.57 10.75
C PRO A 163 23.63 16.02 11.91
N LEU A 164 23.81 14.76 12.33
CA LEU A 164 23.18 14.17 13.50
C LEU A 164 23.80 14.64 14.83
N ASP A 165 25.01 15.22 14.82
CA ASP A 165 25.65 15.80 16.01
C ASP A 165 24.99 17.13 16.44
N LEU A 166 24.13 17.70 15.60
CA LEU A 166 23.35 18.92 15.88
C LEU A 166 22.02 18.62 16.58
N LEU A 167 21.65 17.34 16.73
CA LEU A 167 20.39 16.99 17.36
C LEU A 167 20.50 17.16 18.88
N PRO A 168 19.47 17.74 19.52
CA PRO A 168 19.42 17.79 20.97
C PRO A 168 19.41 16.36 21.54
N PRO A 169 20.06 16.13 22.69
CA PRO A 169 20.11 14.81 23.32
C PRO A 169 18.69 14.27 23.55
N SER A 170 18.51 12.98 23.25
CA SER A 170 17.22 12.29 23.38
C SER A 170 16.71 12.34 24.83
N LYS A 171 15.43 12.66 25.01
CA LYS A 171 14.73 12.60 26.30
C LYS A 171 14.27 11.18 26.68
N MET A 172 14.54 10.18 25.85
CA MET A 172 14.10 8.80 26.05
C MET A 172 14.97 8.09 27.10
N ILE A 173 14.40 7.82 28.27
CA ILE A 173 15.06 7.03 29.32
C ILE A 173 14.71 5.56 29.07
N LEU A 174 15.62 4.81 28.43
CA LEU A 174 15.42 3.40 28.08
C LEU A 174 15.24 2.47 29.30
N ASP A 175 15.60 2.95 30.49
CA ASP A 175 15.52 2.21 31.75
C ASP A 175 14.24 2.50 32.56
N GLU A 176 13.30 3.31 32.05
CA GLU A 176 12.01 3.58 32.74
C GLU A 176 11.18 2.30 32.95
N TRP A 177 11.28 1.32 32.04
CA TRP A 177 10.66 0.01 32.21
C TRP A 177 11.15 -0.76 33.45
N LYS A 178 12.37 -0.47 33.94
CA LYS A 178 12.91 -1.12 35.14
C LYS A 178 12.41 -0.49 36.44
N ARG A 179 11.76 0.67 36.38
CA ARG A 179 11.17 1.36 37.53
C ARG A 179 9.66 1.12 37.59
N LEU A 180 9.25 -0.14 37.64
CA LEU A 180 7.97 -0.49 38.24
C LEU A 180 8.18 -0.63 39.76
N TYR A 181 7.46 0.17 40.54
CA TYR A 181 7.16 -0.09 41.95
C TYR A 181 5.69 -0.47 42.05
#